data_AF-A0AAE1K9R5-F1
#
_entry.id   AF-A0AAE1K9R5-F1
#
_cell.length_a   1.000
_cell.length_b   1.000
_cell.length_c   1.000
_cell.angle_alpha   90.00
_cell.angle_beta   90.00
_cell.angle_gamma   90.00
#
_symmetry.space_group_name_H-M   'P 1'
#
loop_
_entity.id
_entity.type
_entity.pdbx_description
1 polymer ?
#
loop_
_entity_poly.entity_id
_entity_poly.type
_entity_poly.pdbx_seq_one_letter_code
_entity_poly.pdbx_strand_id
1 'polypeptide(L)'
;MERMMHEVFVMLVALSCLFDCGIMATEEIKSYPRDLPCPAADDITPCLCTVLTNGRMEMDCSYVTSNDQLASIFNDAVISMKNFEYFIMDGNNYLNSIRAGDLGVDITFEKIIITSGTLDTVESEAFMYSYDTLMHLEIRYTYLYSFPFSEIARFNQLAVLDLDNNQLFGFPVLGSVTLKYLDLHHNPLGGISPTSLANLPSLEEIFLYETGITHISPGTFTGLPRLYYIHLAGNGLQVLETGTIYLQTSSNSIFLYDNQLTEIEEGALMGLHGILDVSYNLLTDLLEPVFKPLIENNVYFNAAENPLICGCEIEWLCVNPTYTSHLMDAASCPGGELVANLEDSVFISCHKVVNPGFAA
;
A
#
# COMPACT_ATOMS: atom_id res chain seq x y z
N MET A 1 -25.56 -79.25 -29.79
CA MET A 1 -24.59 -80.32 -30.09
C MET A 1 -24.05 -80.00 -31.46
N GLU A 2 -22.80 -79.64 -31.65
CA GLU A 2 -21.59 -79.86 -30.86
C GLU A 2 -20.66 -78.68 -31.17
N ARG A 3 -20.30 -77.83 -30.20
CA ARG A 3 -19.30 -78.09 -29.15
C ARG A 3 -18.06 -78.80 -29.69
N MET A 4 -16.96 -78.06 -29.64
CA MET A 4 -15.59 -78.57 -29.56
C MET A 4 -15.04 -79.23 -30.81
N MET A 5 -14.50 -78.40 -31.70
CA MET A 5 -13.12 -78.53 -32.17
C MET A 5 -12.85 -77.34 -33.08
N HIS A 6 -12.33 -76.25 -32.53
CA HIS A 6 -11.35 -75.40 -33.19
C HIS A 6 -10.71 -74.43 -32.17
N GLU A 7 -10.25 -74.98 -31.05
CA GLU A 7 -8.88 -74.67 -30.65
C GLU A 7 -8.08 -75.94 -30.92
N VAL A 8 -6.78 -75.76 -31.17
CA VAL A 8 -5.75 -76.79 -31.43
C VAL A 8 -5.66 -77.19 -32.90
N PHE A 9 -4.59 -77.02 -33.66
CA PHE A 9 -3.30 -76.37 -33.46
C PHE A 9 -2.56 -76.58 -34.78
N VAL A 10 -2.40 -75.54 -35.59
CA VAL A 10 -1.24 -75.41 -36.47
C VAL A 10 -0.81 -73.97 -36.21
N MET A 11 0.15 -73.67 -35.34
CA MET A 11 1.47 -74.30 -35.18
C MET A 11 2.07 -74.67 -36.54
N LEU A 12 2.30 -73.64 -37.37
CA LEU A 12 3.64 -73.23 -37.77
C LEU A 12 3.51 -72.18 -38.90
N VAL A 13 3.73 -70.93 -38.51
CA VAL A 13 4.31 -69.81 -39.28
C VAL A 13 3.81 -69.65 -40.73
N ALA A 14 2.73 -68.87 -40.88
CA ALA A 14 2.40 -67.96 -41.98
C ALA A 14 0.90 -68.02 -42.38
N LEU A 15 0.03 -67.18 -41.79
CA LEU A 15 -1.37 -66.89 -42.20
C LEU A 15 -1.92 -65.82 -41.21
N SER A 16 -2.71 -64.78 -41.52
CA SER A 16 -3.14 -64.08 -42.74
C SER A 16 -3.91 -62.83 -42.28
N CYS A 17 -3.59 -61.65 -42.81
CA CYS A 17 -4.36 -60.40 -42.65
C CYS A 17 -5.82 -60.55 -43.11
N LEU A 18 -6.78 -59.79 -42.53
CA LEU A 18 -7.92 -59.13 -43.21
C LEU A 18 -8.81 -58.32 -42.23
N PHE A 19 -8.94 -57.03 -42.54
CA PHE A 19 -9.97 -56.01 -42.23
C PHE A 19 -10.24 -55.47 -40.81
N ASP A 20 -10.21 -54.13 -40.81
CA ASP A 20 -10.38 -53.13 -39.75
C ASP A 20 -11.75 -53.08 -39.05
N CYS A 21 -11.66 -52.52 -37.83
CA CYS A 21 -12.64 -51.70 -37.11
C CYS A 21 -13.56 -52.38 -36.07
N GLY A 22 -13.25 -52.22 -34.77
CA GLY A 22 -14.20 -52.40 -33.67
C GLY A 22 -13.63 -52.75 -32.28
N ILE A 23 -13.22 -51.72 -31.51
CA ILE A 23 -13.35 -51.49 -30.04
C ILE A 23 -13.02 -52.60 -28.99
N MET A 24 -12.10 -52.24 -28.05
CA MET A 24 -11.87 -52.64 -26.63
C MET A 24 -11.51 -54.10 -26.28
N ALA A 25 -10.69 -54.46 -25.28
CA ALA A 25 -9.85 -53.85 -24.23
C ALA A 25 -8.88 -55.00 -23.79
N THR A 26 -7.72 -54.83 -23.14
CA THR A 26 -7.49 -54.35 -21.76
C THR A 26 -5.98 -54.22 -21.46
N GLU A 27 -5.64 -53.18 -20.69
CA GLU A 27 -4.60 -53.09 -19.62
C GLU A 27 -3.14 -53.45 -19.98
N GLU A 28 -2.12 -52.58 -19.81
CA GLU A 28 -1.82 -51.74 -18.65
C GLU A 28 -1.34 -50.33 -19.07
N ILE A 29 -2.10 -49.29 -18.73
CA ILE A 29 -1.57 -47.92 -18.61
C ILE A 29 -1.40 -47.66 -17.12
N LYS A 30 -0.16 -47.68 -16.64
CA LYS A 30 0.16 -47.27 -15.27
C LYS A 30 -0.38 -45.86 -15.03
N SER A 31 -1.27 -45.79 -14.04
CA SER A 31 -1.92 -44.61 -13.50
C SER A 31 -0.96 -43.47 -13.19
N TYR A 32 -1.25 -42.30 -13.74
CA TYR A 32 -1.02 -41.05 -13.05
C TYR A 32 -2.39 -40.37 -12.96
N PRO A 33 -3.07 -40.31 -11.80
CA PRO A 33 -3.83 -39.10 -11.52
C PRO A 33 -2.75 -38.06 -11.24
N ARG A 34 -2.38 -37.27 -12.25
CA ARG A 34 -1.85 -35.95 -11.90
C ARG A 34 -3.09 -35.21 -11.42
N ASP A 35 -3.26 -35.12 -10.10
CA ASP A 35 -4.14 -34.11 -9.52
C ASP A 35 -3.76 -32.80 -10.21
N LEU A 36 -4.60 -32.36 -11.16
CA LEU A 36 -4.38 -31.06 -11.76
C LEU A 36 -4.54 -30.05 -10.63
N PRO A 37 -3.59 -29.13 -10.41
CA PRO A 37 -3.69 -28.20 -9.30
C PRO A 37 -5.00 -27.41 -9.39
N CYS A 38 -5.35 -26.98 -10.60
CA CYS A 38 -6.58 -26.25 -10.86
C CYS A 38 -7.82 -27.15 -10.94
N PRO A 39 -8.98 -26.67 -10.43
CA PRO A 39 -10.28 -27.27 -10.70
C PRO A 39 -10.59 -27.35 -12.21
N ALA A 40 -11.58 -28.16 -12.58
CA ALA A 40 -12.01 -28.23 -13.98
C ALA A 40 -12.65 -26.90 -14.42
N ALA A 41 -12.27 -26.42 -15.60
CA ALA A 41 -12.67 -25.10 -16.09
C ALA A 41 -14.19 -24.90 -16.19
N ASP A 42 -14.93 -25.96 -16.53
CA ASP A 42 -16.39 -25.93 -16.63
C ASP A 42 -17.07 -25.72 -15.26
N ASP A 43 -16.43 -26.14 -14.17
CA ASP A 43 -16.98 -26.03 -12.82
C ASP A 43 -16.75 -24.64 -12.22
N ILE A 44 -15.73 -23.91 -12.68
CA ILE A 44 -15.34 -22.59 -12.16
C ILE A 44 -15.64 -21.43 -13.11
N THR A 45 -16.23 -21.69 -14.28
CA THR A 45 -16.58 -20.63 -15.25
C THR A 45 -17.50 -19.57 -14.61
N PRO A 46 -17.25 -18.26 -14.82
CA PRO A 46 -16.29 -17.65 -15.74
C PRO A 46 -14.92 -17.35 -15.13
N CYS A 47 -14.61 -17.84 -13.92
CA CYS A 47 -13.28 -17.73 -13.36
C CYS A 47 -12.28 -18.63 -14.11
N LEU A 48 -11.01 -18.23 -14.09
CA LEU A 48 -9.90 -18.92 -14.70
C LEU A 48 -8.89 -19.27 -13.61
N CYS A 49 -8.57 -20.56 -13.48
CA CYS A 49 -7.47 -21.00 -12.63
C CYS A 49 -6.23 -21.26 -13.47
N THR A 50 -5.10 -20.68 -13.07
CA THR A 50 -3.79 -20.89 -13.70
C THR A 50 -2.79 -21.45 -12.70
N VAL A 51 -1.85 -22.27 -13.19
CA VAL A 51 -0.74 -22.78 -12.38
C VAL A 51 0.51 -21.98 -12.74
N LEU A 52 1.04 -21.30 -11.74
CA LEU A 52 2.22 -20.45 -11.85
C LEU A 52 3.51 -21.27 -11.95
N THR A 53 4.61 -20.63 -12.34
CA THR A 53 5.91 -21.29 -12.52
C THR A 53 6.49 -21.87 -11.23
N ASN A 54 6.07 -21.37 -10.07
CA ASN A 54 6.44 -21.88 -8.75
C ASN A 54 5.53 -23.04 -8.28
N GLY A 55 4.59 -23.50 -9.12
CA GLY A 55 3.64 -24.57 -8.81
C GLY A 55 2.42 -24.14 -8.00
N ARG A 56 2.29 -22.84 -7.68
CA ARG A 56 1.14 -22.28 -6.99
C ARG A 56 0.01 -21.94 -7.96
N MET A 57 -1.15 -21.62 -7.42
CA MET A 57 -2.35 -21.36 -8.20
C MET A 57 -2.80 -19.92 -8.10
N GLU A 58 -3.31 -19.40 -9.19
CA GLU A 58 -3.97 -18.11 -9.29
C GLU A 58 -5.41 -18.35 -9.75
N MET A 59 -6.35 -17.67 -9.11
CA MET A 59 -7.76 -17.68 -9.48
C MET A 59 -8.18 -16.28 -9.91
N ASP A 60 -8.44 -16.10 -11.20
CA ASP A 60 -8.95 -14.87 -11.78
C ASP A 60 -10.47 -14.97 -11.96
N CYS A 61 -11.21 -14.16 -11.23
CA CYS A 61 -12.67 -14.10 -11.25
C CYS A 61 -13.20 -12.76 -11.82
N SER A 62 -12.41 -12.07 -12.65
CA SER A 62 -12.76 -10.75 -13.22
C SER A 62 -14.08 -10.72 -13.98
N TYR A 63 -14.53 -11.85 -14.53
CA TYR A 63 -15.72 -11.96 -15.38
C TYR A 63 -16.99 -12.44 -14.67
N VAL A 64 -16.96 -12.63 -13.34
CA VAL A 64 -18.17 -12.99 -12.59
C VAL A 64 -19.21 -11.87 -12.67
N THR A 65 -20.48 -12.23 -12.71
CA THR A 65 -21.59 -11.31 -13.00
C THR A 65 -22.54 -11.08 -11.82
N SER A 66 -22.29 -11.76 -10.69
CA SER A 66 -23.01 -11.55 -9.43
C SER A 66 -22.27 -12.17 -8.25
N ASN A 67 -22.57 -11.70 -7.03
CA ASN A 67 -22.05 -12.29 -5.79
C ASN A 67 -22.42 -13.76 -5.66
N ASP A 68 -23.66 -14.11 -6.03
CA ASP A 68 -24.14 -15.48 -5.92
C ASP A 68 -23.39 -16.41 -6.90
N GLN A 69 -22.99 -15.90 -8.08
CA GLN A 69 -22.14 -16.65 -8.99
C GLN A 69 -20.75 -16.89 -8.38
N LEU A 70 -20.13 -15.84 -7.82
CA LEU A 70 -18.84 -15.95 -7.13
C LEU A 70 -18.90 -17.01 -6.01
N ALA A 71 -19.85 -16.90 -5.09
CA ALA A 71 -20.03 -17.84 -3.99
C ALA A 71 -20.28 -19.28 -4.47
N SER A 72 -21.01 -19.46 -5.59
CA SER A 72 -21.27 -20.79 -6.15
C SER A 72 -20.01 -21.47 -6.70
N ILE A 73 -19.07 -20.70 -7.26
CA ILE A 73 -17.79 -21.19 -7.80
C ILE A 73 -16.91 -21.69 -6.66
N PHE A 74 -16.94 -21.02 -5.51
CA PHE A 74 -16.16 -21.37 -4.32
C PHE A 74 -16.83 -22.37 -3.38
N ASN A 75 -17.83 -23.11 -3.85
CA ASN A 75 -18.44 -24.17 -3.06
C ASN A 75 -17.45 -25.35 -2.85
N ASP A 76 -17.41 -25.89 -1.63
CA ASP A 76 -16.55 -27.02 -1.22
C ASP A 76 -16.62 -28.25 -2.16
N ALA A 77 -17.74 -28.45 -2.85
CA ALA A 77 -17.91 -29.55 -3.79
C ALA A 77 -17.12 -29.36 -5.12
N VAL A 78 -16.79 -28.11 -5.46
CA VAL A 78 -16.19 -27.71 -6.74
C VAL A 78 -14.65 -27.61 -6.63
N ILE A 79 -14.15 -27.08 -5.52
CA ILE A 79 -12.73 -26.77 -5.36
C ILE A 79 -12.08 -27.78 -4.41
N SER A 80 -11.39 -28.76 -4.99
CA SER A 80 -10.64 -29.78 -4.24
C SER A 80 -9.33 -29.27 -3.65
N MET A 81 -8.71 -28.26 -4.28
CA MET A 81 -7.46 -27.65 -3.86
C MET A 81 -7.72 -26.28 -3.24
N LYS A 82 -7.45 -26.15 -1.94
CA LYS A 82 -7.93 -25.01 -1.14
C LYS A 82 -6.94 -23.86 -0.97
N ASN A 83 -5.70 -23.98 -1.44
CA ASN A 83 -4.64 -22.99 -1.17
C ASN A 83 -4.17 -22.31 -2.46
N PHE A 84 -4.53 -21.05 -2.63
CA PHE A 84 -4.17 -20.23 -3.78
C PHE A 84 -3.11 -19.20 -3.40
N GLU A 85 -2.24 -18.85 -4.33
CA GLU A 85 -1.35 -17.70 -4.15
C GLU A 85 -2.09 -16.41 -4.46
N TYR A 86 -2.90 -16.37 -5.52
CA TYR A 86 -3.62 -15.16 -5.93
C TYR A 86 -5.13 -15.41 -6.08
N PHE A 87 -5.91 -14.45 -5.59
CA PHE A 87 -7.24 -14.13 -6.09
C PHE A 87 -7.17 -12.82 -6.84
N ILE A 88 -7.69 -12.79 -8.08
CA ILE A 88 -7.66 -11.61 -8.94
C ILE A 88 -9.08 -11.26 -9.37
N MET A 89 -9.39 -9.97 -9.31
CA MET A 89 -10.59 -9.39 -9.88
C MET A 89 -10.28 -8.00 -10.41
N ASP A 90 -10.08 -7.88 -11.71
CA ASP A 90 -9.80 -6.60 -12.37
C ASP A 90 -10.96 -6.21 -13.29
N GLY A 91 -11.38 -4.95 -13.25
CA GLY A 91 -12.39 -4.47 -14.20
C GLY A 91 -13.81 -4.99 -13.92
N ASN A 92 -14.07 -5.60 -12.75
CA ASN A 92 -15.39 -6.20 -12.48
C ASN A 92 -16.43 -5.12 -12.16
N ASN A 93 -17.45 -5.03 -13.01
CA ASN A 93 -18.52 -4.02 -12.91
C ASN A 93 -19.85 -4.56 -12.37
N TYR A 94 -19.83 -5.75 -11.78
CA TYR A 94 -21.03 -6.45 -11.33
C TYR A 94 -21.06 -6.70 -9.82
N LEU A 95 -19.90 -6.88 -9.21
CA LEU A 95 -19.75 -7.07 -7.78
C LEU A 95 -19.66 -5.73 -7.08
N ASN A 96 -20.57 -5.54 -6.13
CA ASN A 96 -20.57 -4.40 -5.23
C ASN A 96 -20.07 -4.78 -3.83
N SER A 97 -20.25 -6.02 -3.38
CA SER A 97 -19.73 -6.47 -2.10
C SER A 97 -18.84 -7.72 -2.19
N ILE A 98 -18.02 -7.97 -1.17
CA ILE A 98 -17.49 -9.31 -0.85
C ILE A 98 -18.06 -9.71 0.52
N ARG A 99 -18.86 -10.77 0.54
CA ARG A 99 -19.56 -11.24 1.74
C ARG A 99 -18.76 -12.31 2.47
N ALA A 100 -19.11 -12.54 3.73
CA ALA A 100 -18.61 -13.70 4.48
C ALA A 100 -18.90 -15.00 3.71
N GLY A 101 -17.85 -15.75 3.36
CA GLY A 101 -17.95 -17.02 2.66
C GLY A 101 -18.03 -16.94 1.12
N ASP A 102 -18.07 -15.75 0.51
CA ASP A 102 -18.06 -15.61 -0.96
C ASP A 102 -16.81 -16.25 -1.60
N LEU A 103 -15.70 -16.27 -0.86
CA LEU A 103 -14.44 -16.88 -1.28
C LEU A 103 -14.25 -18.33 -0.79
N GLY A 104 -15.32 -18.97 -0.30
CA GLY A 104 -15.38 -20.39 0.02
C GLY A 104 -14.85 -20.78 1.40
N VAL A 105 -15.22 -21.98 1.83
CA VAL A 105 -14.88 -22.54 3.15
C VAL A 105 -13.53 -23.23 3.13
N ASP A 106 -12.65 -22.85 4.06
CA ASP A 106 -11.25 -23.28 4.16
C ASP A 106 -10.41 -22.99 2.90
N ILE A 107 -10.90 -22.16 1.98
CA ILE A 107 -10.14 -21.70 0.83
C ILE A 107 -9.34 -20.48 1.25
N THR A 108 -8.05 -20.53 0.99
CA THR A 108 -7.08 -19.55 1.48
C THR A 108 -6.33 -18.92 0.31
N PHE A 109 -6.06 -17.63 0.45
CA PHE A 109 -5.28 -16.85 -0.50
C PHE A 109 -4.08 -16.22 0.21
N GLU A 110 -2.95 -16.16 -0.48
CA GLU A 110 -1.79 -15.39 -0.01
C GLU A 110 -1.85 -13.93 -0.46
N LYS A 111 -2.50 -13.67 -1.60
CA LYS A 111 -2.65 -12.35 -2.18
C LYS A 111 -4.05 -12.21 -2.76
N ILE A 112 -4.72 -11.11 -2.43
CA ILE A 112 -6.03 -10.74 -2.97
C ILE A 112 -5.84 -9.39 -3.64
N ILE A 113 -6.12 -9.35 -4.94
CA ILE A 113 -5.97 -8.17 -5.79
C ILE A 113 -7.31 -7.89 -6.46
N ILE A 114 -7.94 -6.77 -6.09
CA ILE A 114 -9.20 -6.31 -6.65
C ILE A 114 -8.99 -4.90 -7.18
N THR A 115 -9.13 -4.69 -8.48
CA THR A 115 -8.80 -3.41 -9.12
C THR A 115 -9.87 -2.95 -10.11
N SER A 116 -10.00 -1.65 -10.30
CA SER A 116 -10.74 -1.04 -11.41
C SER A 116 -12.22 -1.49 -11.52
N GLY A 117 -12.93 -1.59 -10.40
CA GLY A 117 -14.25 -2.25 -10.33
C GLY A 117 -15.33 -1.48 -9.58
N THR A 118 -16.50 -2.09 -9.45
CA THR A 118 -17.66 -1.50 -8.76
C THR A 118 -17.76 -1.81 -7.28
N LEU A 119 -16.74 -2.46 -6.69
CA LEU A 119 -16.76 -2.87 -5.30
C LEU A 119 -16.94 -1.65 -4.38
N ASP A 120 -17.90 -1.70 -3.48
CA ASP A 120 -18.25 -0.64 -2.54
C ASP A 120 -18.15 -1.08 -1.06
N THR A 121 -18.23 -2.39 -0.80
CA THR A 121 -18.28 -2.95 0.56
C THR A 121 -17.48 -4.25 0.68
N VAL A 122 -16.68 -4.36 1.73
CA VAL A 122 -16.19 -5.65 2.22
C VAL A 122 -16.86 -5.92 3.56
N GLU A 123 -17.55 -7.04 3.68
CA GLU A 123 -18.22 -7.42 4.92
C GLU A 123 -17.23 -7.99 5.93
N SER A 124 -17.62 -7.95 7.22
CA SER A 124 -16.90 -8.69 8.26
C SER A 124 -16.76 -10.16 7.92
N GLU A 125 -15.62 -10.74 8.24
CA GLU A 125 -15.28 -12.15 8.02
C GLU A 125 -15.20 -12.57 6.53
N ALA A 126 -15.28 -11.63 5.58
CA ALA A 126 -15.11 -11.89 4.15
C ALA A 126 -13.82 -12.66 3.82
N PHE A 127 -12.75 -12.41 4.58
CA PHE A 127 -11.43 -13.03 4.39
C PHE A 127 -11.02 -13.98 5.53
N MET A 128 -11.97 -14.46 6.34
CA MET A 128 -11.65 -15.17 7.59
C MET A 128 -10.81 -16.43 7.41
N TYR A 129 -10.96 -17.14 6.30
CA TYR A 129 -10.19 -18.34 6.02
C TYR A 129 -8.74 -18.03 5.63
N SER A 130 -8.45 -16.79 5.23
CA SER A 130 -7.10 -16.35 4.86
C SER A 130 -6.37 -15.60 5.98
N TYR A 131 -6.87 -15.56 7.22
CA TYR A 131 -6.18 -14.88 8.33
C TYR A 131 -4.75 -15.40 8.55
N ASP A 132 -4.53 -16.69 8.33
CA ASP A 132 -3.22 -17.32 8.52
C ASP A 132 -2.34 -17.29 7.27
N THR A 133 -2.84 -16.88 6.11
CA THR A 133 -2.11 -17.00 4.83
C THR A 133 -1.96 -15.69 4.07
N LEU A 134 -2.91 -14.75 4.22
CA LEU A 134 -2.93 -13.51 3.45
C LEU A 134 -1.74 -12.63 3.84
N MET A 135 -0.92 -12.30 2.86
CA MET A 135 0.26 -11.45 2.97
C MET A 135 0.04 -10.08 2.31
N HIS A 136 -0.79 -10.03 1.28
CA HIS A 136 -1.04 -8.83 0.46
C HIS A 136 -2.54 -8.70 0.20
N LEU A 137 -3.13 -7.59 0.63
CA LEU A 137 -4.50 -7.23 0.29
C LEU A 137 -4.50 -5.89 -0.45
N GLU A 138 -5.01 -5.92 -1.66
CA GLU A 138 -5.06 -4.78 -2.56
C GLU A 138 -6.48 -4.62 -3.10
N ILE A 139 -7.11 -3.50 -2.80
CA ILE A 139 -8.44 -3.13 -3.31
C ILE A 139 -8.37 -1.68 -3.78
N ARG A 140 -8.19 -1.46 -5.08
CA ARG A 140 -7.78 -0.15 -5.62
C ARG A 140 -8.67 0.31 -6.76
N TYR A 141 -8.85 1.62 -6.88
CA TYR A 141 -9.67 2.20 -7.96
C TYR A 141 -11.08 1.59 -7.99
N THR A 142 -11.74 1.50 -6.84
CA THR A 142 -13.13 1.03 -6.70
C THR A 142 -14.00 2.11 -6.03
N TYR A 143 -15.20 1.75 -5.59
CA TYR A 143 -16.10 2.63 -4.84
C TYR A 143 -16.14 2.28 -3.34
N LEU A 144 -15.10 1.60 -2.83
CA LEU A 144 -15.08 1.06 -1.47
C LEU A 144 -15.27 2.17 -0.44
N TYR A 145 -16.42 2.17 0.24
CA TYR A 145 -16.72 3.10 1.33
C TYR A 145 -16.77 2.42 2.70
N SER A 146 -16.84 1.08 2.74
CA SER A 146 -16.88 0.30 3.99
C SER A 146 -15.94 -0.90 3.93
N PHE A 147 -15.05 -0.97 4.92
CA PHE A 147 -14.07 -2.05 5.08
C PHE A 147 -13.92 -2.42 6.57
N PRO A 148 -13.79 -3.72 6.94
CA PRO A 148 -13.79 -4.16 8.33
C PRO A 148 -12.41 -4.00 8.98
N PHE A 149 -11.95 -2.76 9.16
CA PHE A 149 -10.59 -2.45 9.66
C PHE A 149 -10.22 -3.12 11.00
N SER A 150 -11.19 -3.39 11.87
CA SER A 150 -10.96 -4.10 13.14
C SER A 150 -10.44 -5.53 12.96
N GLU A 151 -10.65 -6.15 11.79
CA GLU A 151 -10.21 -7.51 11.49
C GLU A 151 -8.77 -7.57 11.00
N ILE A 152 -8.16 -6.43 10.65
CA ILE A 152 -6.75 -6.36 10.26
C ILE A 152 -5.83 -6.94 11.34
N ALA A 153 -6.22 -6.83 12.62
CA ALA A 153 -5.50 -7.39 13.76
C ALA A 153 -5.51 -8.93 13.83
N ARG A 154 -6.39 -9.60 13.06
CA ARG A 154 -6.51 -11.06 13.02
C ARG A 154 -5.55 -11.70 12.03
N PHE A 155 -5.01 -10.94 11.08
CA PHE A 155 -4.12 -11.49 10.08
C PHE A 155 -2.72 -11.73 10.64
N ASN A 156 -2.27 -12.97 10.60
CA ASN A 156 -0.99 -13.38 11.14
C ASN A 156 0.19 -13.14 10.19
N GLN A 157 -0.08 -12.82 8.92
CA GLN A 157 0.95 -12.62 7.90
C GLN A 157 0.76 -11.36 7.02
N LEU A 158 -0.33 -10.61 7.17
CA LEU A 158 -0.64 -9.47 6.31
C LEU A 158 0.42 -8.37 6.46
N ALA A 159 1.23 -8.18 5.42
CA ALA A 159 2.32 -7.22 5.39
C ALA A 159 1.98 -5.97 4.57
N VAL A 160 1.12 -6.12 3.55
CA VAL A 160 0.72 -5.06 2.62
C VAL A 160 -0.80 -4.90 2.66
N LEU A 161 -1.26 -3.71 3.00
CA LEU A 161 -2.65 -3.29 2.86
C LEU A 161 -2.69 -2.02 1.98
N ASP A 162 -3.24 -2.17 0.78
CA ASP A 162 -3.38 -1.09 -0.18
C ASP A 162 -4.87 -0.94 -0.53
N LEU A 163 -5.44 0.19 -0.11
CA LEU A 163 -6.85 0.55 -0.32
C LEU A 163 -6.97 1.95 -0.97
N ASP A 164 -6.00 2.33 -1.80
CA ASP A 164 -5.99 3.63 -2.46
C ASP A 164 -7.16 3.84 -3.44
N ASN A 165 -7.40 5.10 -3.82
CA ASN A 165 -8.37 5.48 -4.85
C ASN A 165 -9.76 4.86 -4.61
N ASN A 166 -10.30 5.07 -3.40
CA ASN A 166 -11.59 4.57 -2.95
C ASN A 166 -12.43 5.70 -2.32
N GLN A 167 -13.51 5.35 -1.62
CA GLN A 167 -14.43 6.30 -0.98
C GLN A 167 -14.46 6.15 0.55
N LEU A 168 -13.36 5.64 1.14
CA LEU A 168 -13.27 5.43 2.58
C LEU A 168 -13.32 6.79 3.29
N PHE A 169 -14.24 6.90 4.25
CA PHE A 169 -14.45 8.13 5.00
C PHE A 169 -14.14 7.93 6.47
N GLY A 170 -13.42 8.89 7.05
CA GLY A 170 -12.97 8.82 8.44
C GLY A 170 -11.76 7.89 8.59
N PHE A 171 -10.68 8.41 9.17
CA PHE A 171 -9.49 7.62 9.39
C PHE A 171 -9.77 6.44 10.37
N PRO A 172 -9.48 5.18 9.99
CA PRO A 172 -9.82 4.02 10.81
C PRO A 172 -8.89 3.85 12.01
N VAL A 173 -9.37 3.13 13.03
CA VAL A 173 -8.49 2.60 14.09
C VAL A 173 -7.89 1.29 13.58
N LEU A 174 -6.57 1.28 13.39
CA LEU A 174 -5.84 0.13 12.86
C LEU A 174 -5.03 -0.56 13.96
N GLY A 175 -4.96 -1.90 13.87
CA GLY A 175 -4.07 -2.71 14.67
C GLY A 175 -3.57 -3.89 13.87
N SER A 176 -2.26 -4.10 13.86
CA SER A 176 -1.62 -5.25 13.23
C SER A 176 -0.16 -5.33 13.68
N VAL A 177 0.27 -6.54 14.06
CA VAL A 177 1.66 -6.81 14.43
C VAL A 177 2.54 -7.13 13.22
N THR A 178 1.94 -7.32 12.04
CA THR A 178 2.57 -7.81 10.82
C THR A 178 2.61 -6.78 9.71
N LEU A 179 1.69 -5.80 9.73
CA LEU A 179 1.56 -4.80 8.68
C LEU A 179 2.82 -3.92 8.60
N LYS A 180 3.37 -3.80 7.40
CA LYS A 180 4.57 -3.01 7.09
C LYS A 180 4.27 -1.85 6.16
N TYR A 181 3.36 -2.06 5.22
CA TYR A 181 2.98 -1.10 4.19
C TYR A 181 1.49 -0.82 4.29
N LEU A 182 1.14 0.46 4.46
CA LEU A 182 -0.24 0.93 4.47
C LEU A 182 -0.40 2.05 3.45
N ASP A 183 -1.24 1.81 2.45
CA ASP A 183 -1.65 2.83 1.50
C ASP A 183 -3.16 3.06 1.56
N LEU A 184 -3.54 4.31 1.85
CA LEU A 184 -4.92 4.79 1.88
C LEU A 184 -5.08 6.10 1.08
N HIS A 185 -4.13 6.42 0.20
CA HIS A 185 -4.14 7.69 -0.53
C HIS A 185 -5.38 7.83 -1.45
N HIS A 186 -5.74 9.06 -1.82
CA HIS A 186 -6.99 9.36 -2.56
C HIS A 186 -8.26 8.74 -1.91
N ASN A 187 -8.38 8.84 -0.58
CA ASN A 187 -9.61 8.55 0.17
C ASN A 187 -9.99 9.75 1.06
N PRO A 188 -11.28 10.13 1.19
CA PRO A 188 -11.68 11.26 2.02
C PRO A 188 -11.64 10.96 3.54
N LEU A 189 -10.46 10.69 4.10
CA LEU A 189 -10.27 10.24 5.48
C LEU A 189 -10.47 11.34 6.52
N GLY A 190 -10.20 12.60 6.18
CA GLY A 190 -10.23 13.71 7.15
C GLY A 190 -9.07 13.64 8.14
N GLY A 191 -9.30 13.93 9.43
CA GLY A 191 -8.21 14.02 10.43
C GLY A 191 -7.69 12.67 10.93
N ILE A 192 -6.42 12.65 11.37
CA ILE A 192 -5.76 11.48 11.99
C ILE A 192 -5.44 11.75 13.47
N SER A 193 -5.56 10.71 14.30
CA SER A 193 -5.39 10.79 15.76
C SER A 193 -4.36 9.78 16.27
N PRO A 194 -3.83 9.92 17.51
CA PRO A 194 -2.89 8.96 18.07
C PRO A 194 -3.46 7.55 18.23
N THR A 195 -4.77 7.44 18.46
CA THR A 195 -5.43 6.13 18.54
C THR A 195 -5.54 5.43 17.19
N SER A 196 -5.44 6.16 16.08
CA SER A 196 -5.59 5.61 14.72
C SER A 196 -4.47 4.64 14.35
N LEU A 197 -3.24 4.91 14.78
CA LEU A 197 -2.03 4.15 14.43
C LEU A 197 -1.34 3.47 15.63
N ALA A 198 -1.91 3.54 16.83
CA ALA A 198 -1.24 3.14 18.08
C ALA A 198 -0.72 1.68 18.12
N ASN A 199 -1.26 0.78 17.30
CA ASN A 199 -1.01 -0.66 17.39
C ASN A 199 -0.38 -1.24 16.10
N LEU A 200 0.60 -0.55 15.53
CA LEU A 200 1.27 -0.95 14.29
C LEU A 200 2.81 -1.04 14.44
N PRO A 201 3.34 -1.93 15.32
CA PRO A 201 4.76 -1.98 15.65
C PRO A 201 5.70 -2.38 14.49
N SER A 202 5.14 -2.98 13.43
CA SER A 202 5.88 -3.40 12.24
C SER A 202 5.80 -2.42 11.08
N LEU A 203 5.02 -1.34 11.20
CA LEU A 203 4.79 -0.40 10.10
C LEU A 203 6.09 0.31 9.72
N GLU A 204 6.38 0.31 8.43
CA GLU A 204 7.59 0.82 7.80
C GLU A 204 7.27 2.02 6.91
N GLU A 205 6.15 1.94 6.16
CA GLU A 205 5.72 2.97 5.20
C GLU A 205 4.23 3.27 5.32
N ILE A 206 3.88 4.56 5.24
CA ILE A 206 2.50 5.02 5.23
C ILE A 206 2.25 6.10 4.16
N PHE A 207 1.24 5.87 3.32
CA PHE A 207 0.84 6.75 2.23
C PHE A 207 -0.57 7.29 2.48
N LEU A 208 -0.66 8.61 2.67
CA LEU A 208 -1.87 9.34 3.04
C LEU A 208 -2.03 10.62 2.22
N TYR A 209 -1.44 10.70 1.03
CA TYR A 209 -1.57 11.87 0.20
C TYR A 209 -2.97 12.01 -0.38
N GLU A 210 -3.40 13.26 -0.56
CA GLU A 210 -4.72 13.59 -1.08
C GLU A 210 -5.87 12.91 -0.31
N THR A 211 -5.77 12.87 1.03
CA THR A 211 -6.80 12.26 1.89
C THR A 211 -7.67 13.28 2.64
N GLY A 212 -7.46 14.57 2.39
CA GLY A 212 -8.19 15.65 3.05
C GLY A 212 -7.82 15.82 4.53
N ILE A 213 -6.64 15.37 4.94
CA ILE A 213 -6.14 15.59 6.30
C ILE A 213 -5.87 17.07 6.50
N THR A 214 -6.56 17.69 7.46
CA THR A 214 -6.36 19.11 7.82
C THR A 214 -5.59 19.29 9.12
N HIS A 215 -5.46 18.22 9.92
CA HIS A 215 -4.78 18.24 11.21
C HIS A 215 -4.24 16.85 11.56
N ILE A 216 -3.08 16.83 12.21
CA ILE A 216 -2.44 15.64 12.78
C ILE A 216 -2.16 15.98 14.25
N SER A 217 -2.76 15.23 15.17
CA SER A 217 -2.54 15.52 16.59
C SER A 217 -1.14 15.11 17.05
N PRO A 218 -0.58 15.79 18.07
CA PRO A 218 0.66 15.39 18.72
C PRO A 218 0.66 13.92 19.13
N GLY A 219 1.77 13.25 18.86
CA GLY A 219 1.98 11.84 19.17
C GLY A 219 1.33 10.86 18.19
N THR A 220 0.76 11.30 17.07
CA THR A 220 0.08 10.42 16.09
C THR A 220 0.97 9.28 15.58
N PHE A 221 2.26 9.57 15.38
CA PHE A 221 3.24 8.57 14.91
C PHE A 221 4.04 7.92 16.03
N THR A 222 3.64 8.12 17.29
CA THR A 222 4.30 7.49 18.45
C THR A 222 4.02 5.99 18.47
N GLY A 223 5.02 5.18 18.83
CA GLY A 223 4.87 3.73 18.93
C GLY A 223 5.03 2.99 17.60
N LEU A 224 5.56 3.67 16.58
CA LEU A 224 5.88 3.10 15.26
C LEU A 224 7.41 2.99 15.09
N PRO A 225 8.08 2.04 15.77
CA PRO A 225 9.55 1.99 15.90
C PRO A 225 10.28 1.72 14.57
N ARG A 226 9.56 1.22 13.57
CA ARG A 226 10.11 0.89 12.24
C ARG A 226 9.73 1.88 11.16
N LEU A 227 8.87 2.85 11.47
CA LEU A 227 8.38 3.79 10.47
C LEU A 227 9.52 4.66 9.97
N TYR A 228 9.72 4.67 8.67
CA TYR A 228 10.73 5.50 8.02
C TYR A 228 10.19 6.31 6.85
N TYR A 229 9.01 6.00 6.32
CA TYR A 229 8.46 6.71 5.18
C TYR A 229 7.04 7.21 5.48
N ILE A 230 6.86 8.53 5.46
CA ILE A 230 5.56 9.18 5.65
C ILE A 230 5.28 10.07 4.44
N HIS A 231 4.20 9.79 3.73
CA HIS A 231 3.77 10.61 2.60
C HIS A 231 2.40 11.24 2.86
N LEU A 232 2.38 12.56 3.08
CA LEU A 232 1.24 13.39 3.47
C LEU A 232 0.98 14.53 2.48
N ALA A 233 1.52 14.45 1.26
CA ALA A 233 1.35 15.50 0.27
C ALA A 233 -0.10 15.72 -0.17
N GLY A 234 -0.41 16.87 -0.78
CA GLY A 234 -1.75 17.12 -1.34
C GLY A 234 -2.87 17.17 -0.29
N ASN A 235 -2.55 17.52 0.95
CA ASN A 235 -3.50 17.59 2.07
C ASN A 235 -3.80 19.05 2.44
N GLY A 236 -4.58 19.25 3.51
CA GLY A 236 -5.00 20.56 4.00
C GLY A 236 -4.29 20.99 5.29
N LEU A 237 -3.08 20.47 5.56
CA LEU A 237 -2.36 20.77 6.80
C LEU A 237 -1.95 22.24 6.85
N GLN A 238 -2.26 22.92 7.95
CA GLN A 238 -1.93 24.34 8.13
C GLN A 238 -0.81 24.59 9.13
N VAL A 239 -0.75 23.80 10.19
CA VAL A 239 0.27 23.90 11.24
C VAL A 239 0.72 22.50 11.59
N LEU A 240 2.04 22.31 11.73
CA LEU A 240 2.60 21.11 12.33
C LEU A 240 2.99 21.40 13.78
N GLU A 241 2.19 20.92 14.72
CA GLU A 241 2.36 21.19 16.16
C GLU A 241 3.56 20.43 16.74
N THR A 242 4.07 20.95 17.85
CA THR A 242 5.14 20.33 18.65
C THR A 242 4.78 18.88 19.00
N GLY A 243 5.70 17.95 18.72
CA GLY A 243 5.51 16.54 19.01
C GLY A 243 4.56 15.80 18.07
N THR A 244 4.17 16.39 16.93
CA THR A 244 3.35 15.70 15.91
C THR A 244 4.05 14.46 15.36
N ILE A 245 5.31 14.60 14.96
CA ILE A 245 6.11 13.51 14.40
C ILE A 245 7.28 13.19 15.33
N TYR A 246 7.39 11.90 15.67
CA TYR A 246 8.49 11.35 16.44
C TYR A 246 8.93 10.02 15.83
N LEU A 247 10.08 10.01 15.16
CA LEU A 247 10.64 8.83 14.49
C LEU A 247 11.80 8.23 15.29
N GLN A 248 11.91 6.91 15.25
CA GLN A 248 12.97 6.15 15.93
C GLN A 248 14.01 5.55 14.97
N THR A 249 13.74 5.65 13.67
CA THR A 249 14.60 5.14 12.60
C THR A 249 15.72 6.12 12.30
N SER A 250 16.91 5.61 11.97
CA SER A 250 18.09 6.44 11.67
C SER A 250 18.19 6.90 10.22
N SER A 251 17.23 6.50 9.38
CA SER A 251 17.09 6.91 7.99
C SER A 251 15.60 6.97 7.68
N ASN A 252 15.08 8.14 7.37
CA ASN A 252 13.65 8.35 7.14
C ASN A 252 13.36 9.56 6.23
N SER A 253 12.13 9.62 5.73
CA SER A 253 11.68 10.64 4.79
C SER A 253 10.23 11.03 5.08
N ILE A 254 9.98 12.35 5.07
CA ILE A 254 8.66 12.94 5.30
C ILE A 254 8.34 13.86 4.13
N PHE A 255 7.23 13.57 3.45
CA PHE A 255 6.73 14.38 2.33
C PHE A 255 5.45 15.10 2.76
N LEU A 256 5.52 16.43 2.82
CA LEU A 256 4.45 17.35 3.19
C LEU A 256 4.19 18.38 2.08
N TYR A 257 4.70 18.15 0.87
CA TYR A 257 4.53 19.08 -0.23
C TYR A 257 3.06 19.23 -0.64
N ASP A 258 2.70 20.36 -1.24
CA ASP A 258 1.31 20.64 -1.66
C ASP A 258 0.32 20.55 -0.49
N ASN A 259 0.66 21.24 0.60
CA ASN A 259 -0.21 21.45 1.76
C ASN A 259 -0.49 22.95 1.93
N GLN A 260 -1.04 23.34 3.08
CA GLN A 260 -1.35 24.74 3.41
C GLN A 260 -0.50 25.22 4.59
N LEU A 261 0.68 24.63 4.81
CA LEU A 261 1.48 24.88 6.01
C LEU A 261 1.93 26.34 6.05
N THR A 262 1.47 27.06 7.07
CA THR A 262 1.95 28.41 7.39
C THR A 262 2.99 28.39 8.50
N GLU A 263 3.03 27.31 9.30
CA GLU A 263 3.90 27.20 10.46
C GLU A 263 4.29 25.73 10.73
N ILE A 264 5.56 25.55 11.14
CA ILE A 264 6.07 24.30 11.72
C ILE A 264 6.64 24.68 13.08
N GLU A 265 6.08 24.13 14.15
CA GLU A 265 6.53 24.46 15.51
C GLU A 265 7.87 23.80 15.85
N GLU A 266 8.61 24.41 16.79
CA GLU A 266 9.82 23.82 17.35
C GLU A 266 9.53 22.43 17.93
N GLY A 267 10.29 21.41 17.51
CA GLY A 267 10.08 20.04 17.97
C GLY A 267 8.90 19.31 17.32
N ALA A 268 8.32 19.82 16.23
CA ALA A 268 7.29 19.12 15.47
C ALA A 268 7.81 17.88 14.69
N LEU A 269 9.10 17.88 14.32
CA LEU A 269 9.76 16.89 13.44
C LEU A 269 10.89 16.13 14.15
N MET A 270 10.61 15.56 15.33
CA MET A 270 11.63 14.89 16.13
C MET A 270 12.09 13.55 15.51
N GLY A 271 13.40 13.29 15.52
CA GLY A 271 13.98 12.03 15.03
C GLY A 271 14.03 11.92 13.50
N LEU A 272 13.85 13.02 12.77
CA LEU A 272 14.01 13.06 11.33
C LEU A 272 15.51 12.95 10.95
N HIS A 273 15.83 12.00 10.09
CA HIS A 273 17.18 11.66 9.64
C HIS A 273 17.14 11.30 8.15
N GLY A 274 17.06 12.30 7.27
CA GLY A 274 17.04 12.05 5.82
C GLY A 274 16.44 13.19 5.04
N ILE A 275 15.21 13.01 4.55
CA ILE A 275 14.57 13.96 3.63
C ILE A 275 13.32 14.57 4.25
N LEU A 276 13.20 15.88 4.12
CA LEU A 276 11.98 16.63 4.37
C LEU A 276 11.55 17.33 3.08
N ASP A 277 10.33 17.12 2.60
CA ASP A 277 9.78 17.96 1.54
C ASP A 277 8.61 18.77 2.08
N VAL A 278 8.78 20.09 2.18
CA VAL A 278 7.76 21.07 2.55
C VAL A 278 7.50 22.05 1.41
N SER A 279 7.84 21.69 0.17
CA SER A 279 7.59 22.54 -0.99
C SER A 279 6.11 22.76 -1.26
N TYR A 280 5.74 23.77 -2.04
CA TYR A 280 4.34 24.08 -2.35
C TYR A 280 3.48 24.21 -1.08
N ASN A 281 3.92 25.07 -0.17
CA ASN A 281 3.22 25.39 1.08
C ASN A 281 3.13 26.92 1.22
N LEU A 282 2.76 27.40 2.41
CA LEU A 282 2.56 28.82 2.71
C LEU A 282 3.56 29.34 3.74
N LEU A 283 4.72 28.68 3.89
CA LEU A 283 5.76 29.10 4.83
C LEU A 283 6.34 30.44 4.39
N THR A 284 6.36 31.40 5.30
CA THR A 284 6.98 32.72 5.06
C THR A 284 8.41 32.80 5.56
N ASP A 285 8.86 31.86 6.38
CA ASP A 285 10.22 31.80 6.91
C ASP A 285 10.68 30.35 7.10
N LEU A 286 11.96 30.21 7.46
CA LEU A 286 12.59 28.95 7.84
C LEU A 286 13.21 29.15 9.23
N LEU A 287 12.39 29.01 10.28
CA LEU A 287 12.78 29.32 11.65
C LEU A 287 14.02 28.51 12.11
N GLU A 288 15.05 29.20 12.60
CA GLU A 288 16.29 28.58 13.09
C GLU A 288 16.03 27.46 14.12
N PRO A 289 15.16 27.63 15.14
CA PRO A 289 14.89 26.58 16.13
C PRO A 289 14.30 25.29 15.53
N VAL A 290 13.66 25.38 14.36
CA VAL A 290 13.05 24.23 13.67
C VAL A 290 14.06 23.55 12.76
N PHE A 291 14.68 24.31 11.85
CA PHE A 291 15.47 23.73 10.76
C PHE A 291 16.92 23.46 11.14
N LYS A 292 17.52 24.23 12.03
CA LYS A 292 18.92 24.01 12.44
C LYS A 292 19.14 22.64 13.09
N PRO A 293 18.30 22.17 14.03
CA PRO A 293 18.44 20.81 14.57
C PRO A 293 18.27 19.71 13.50
N LEU A 294 17.48 19.95 12.46
CA LEU A 294 17.33 19.01 11.35
C LEU A 294 18.61 18.94 10.52
N ILE A 295 19.19 20.09 10.18
CA ILE A 295 20.47 20.20 9.47
C ILE A 295 21.59 19.52 10.28
N GLU A 296 21.66 19.77 11.59
CA GLU A 296 22.63 19.13 12.50
C GLU A 296 22.45 17.60 12.57
N ASN A 297 21.24 17.10 12.29
CA ASN A 297 20.92 15.68 12.14
C ASN A 297 21.07 15.15 10.70
N ASN A 298 21.75 15.90 9.83
CA ASN A 298 22.00 15.57 8.43
C ASN A 298 20.73 15.41 7.58
N VAL A 299 19.67 16.17 7.90
CA VAL A 299 18.45 16.25 7.09
C VAL A 299 18.67 17.19 5.92
N TYR A 300 18.27 16.76 4.73
CA TYR A 300 18.13 17.60 3.55
C TYR A 300 16.67 17.97 3.39
N PHE A 301 16.37 19.22 3.06
CA PHE A 301 15.00 19.69 2.98
C PHE A 301 14.72 20.50 1.73
N ASN A 302 13.54 20.28 1.14
CA ASN A 302 13.02 21.04 0.03
C ASN A 302 11.97 22.04 0.55
N ALA A 303 12.18 23.34 0.29
CA ALA A 303 11.27 24.42 0.65
C ALA A 303 10.88 25.27 -0.58
N ALA A 304 10.95 24.70 -1.78
CA ALA A 304 10.53 25.34 -3.01
C ALA A 304 9.08 25.82 -2.96
N GLU A 305 8.74 26.82 -3.76
CA GLU A 305 7.33 27.24 -3.94
C GLU A 305 6.63 27.58 -2.61
N ASN A 306 7.37 28.21 -1.70
CA ASN A 306 6.86 28.84 -0.49
C ASN A 306 7.04 30.36 -0.60
N PRO A 307 6.13 31.19 -0.05
CA PRO A 307 6.23 32.65 -0.05
C PRO A 307 7.27 33.17 0.96
N LEU A 308 8.50 32.66 0.89
CA LEU A 308 9.59 32.98 1.83
C LEU A 308 9.91 34.48 1.83
N ILE A 309 10.09 35.06 3.01
CA ILE A 309 10.57 36.42 3.21
C ILE A 309 12.10 36.33 3.36
N CYS A 310 12.80 36.68 2.28
CA CYS A 310 14.25 36.64 2.25
C CYS A 310 14.87 37.91 2.84
N GLY A 311 14.93 37.94 4.17
CA GLY A 311 15.58 38.98 4.95
C GLY A 311 16.29 38.39 6.17
N CYS A 312 16.15 39.05 7.31
CA CYS A 312 16.79 38.62 8.56
C CYS A 312 16.25 37.28 9.08
N GLU A 313 15.08 36.88 8.61
CA GLU A 313 14.38 35.64 8.95
C GLU A 313 15.13 34.39 8.50
N ILE A 314 15.92 34.49 7.41
CA ILE A 314 16.69 33.39 6.84
C ILE A 314 18.21 33.66 6.78
N GLU A 315 18.67 34.78 7.36
CA GLU A 315 20.09 35.15 7.42
C GLU A 315 20.94 34.00 7.97
N TRP A 316 20.50 33.41 9.09
CA TRP A 316 21.19 32.31 9.78
C TRP A 316 21.49 31.11 8.86
N LEU A 317 20.61 30.85 7.88
CA LEU A 317 20.72 29.75 6.93
C LEU A 317 21.67 30.09 5.77
N CYS A 318 21.63 31.34 5.29
CA CYS A 318 22.35 31.78 4.10
C CYS A 318 23.82 32.14 4.39
N VAL A 319 24.12 32.68 5.57
CA VAL A 319 25.50 33.06 5.94
C VAL A 319 26.39 31.86 6.29
N ASN A 320 25.83 30.65 6.34
CA ASN A 320 26.56 29.42 6.59
C ASN A 320 26.41 28.45 5.40
N PRO A 321 27.42 28.34 4.51
CA PRO A 321 27.36 27.47 3.34
C PRO A 321 27.10 26.01 3.67
N THR A 322 27.53 25.54 4.85
CA THR A 322 27.22 24.19 5.33
C THR A 322 25.70 24.05 5.50
N TYR A 323 25.03 25.00 6.11
CA TYR A 323 23.57 24.93 6.31
C TYR A 323 22.82 25.10 5.00
N THR A 324 23.22 26.04 4.16
CA THR A 324 22.60 26.25 2.85
C THR A 324 22.67 25.00 1.96
N SER A 325 23.74 24.19 2.07
CA SER A 325 23.88 22.95 1.29
C SER A 325 22.86 21.84 1.62
N HIS A 326 22.13 21.97 2.73
CA HIS A 326 21.04 21.05 3.10
C HIS A 326 19.70 21.46 2.48
N LEU A 327 19.58 22.68 1.97
CA LEU A 327 18.41 23.14 1.23
C LEU A 327 18.49 22.64 -0.21
N MET A 328 17.51 21.84 -0.63
CA MET A 328 17.44 21.32 -2.00
C MET A 328 17.16 22.45 -3.00
N ASP A 329 17.84 22.40 -4.15
CA ASP A 329 17.85 23.46 -5.16
C ASP A 329 16.46 23.73 -5.74
N ALA A 330 15.75 24.73 -5.20
CA ALA A 330 14.57 25.38 -5.81
C ALA A 330 13.90 26.42 -4.89
N ALA A 331 14.24 26.47 -3.59
CA ALA A 331 13.72 27.51 -2.71
C ALA A 331 14.13 28.91 -3.20
N SER A 332 13.13 29.76 -3.42
CA SER A 332 13.31 31.08 -4.00
C SER A 332 12.62 32.16 -3.19
N CYS A 333 13.21 33.34 -3.22
CA CYS A 333 12.70 34.57 -2.67
C CYS A 333 11.62 35.20 -3.57
N PRO A 334 10.89 36.21 -3.08
CA PRO A 334 9.96 36.96 -3.89
C PRO A 334 10.74 37.61 -5.05
N GLY A 335 10.34 37.32 -6.29
CA GLY A 335 11.08 37.72 -7.49
C GLY A 335 11.94 36.64 -8.14
N GLY A 336 12.01 35.44 -7.55
CA GLY A 336 12.60 34.24 -8.19
C GLY A 336 14.11 34.07 -7.98
N GLU A 337 14.74 34.93 -7.17
CA GLU A 337 16.13 34.72 -6.75
C GLU A 337 16.21 33.51 -5.81
N LEU A 338 17.13 32.58 -6.08
CA LEU A 338 17.28 31.38 -5.26
C LEU A 338 17.88 31.75 -3.90
N VAL A 339 17.35 31.14 -2.83
CA VAL A 339 17.86 31.33 -1.45
C VAL A 339 19.35 30.99 -1.38
N ALA A 340 19.78 29.94 -2.08
CA ALA A 340 21.18 29.53 -2.13
C ALA A 340 22.13 30.53 -2.83
N ASN A 341 21.59 31.51 -3.56
CA ASN A 341 22.36 32.51 -4.30
C ASN A 341 22.37 33.89 -3.62
N LEU A 342 21.69 34.07 -2.48
CA LEU A 342 21.64 35.35 -1.80
C LEU A 342 23.03 35.77 -1.31
N GLU A 343 23.42 36.99 -1.63
CA GLU A 343 24.68 37.58 -1.15
C GLU A 343 24.53 38.14 0.28
N ASP A 344 25.64 38.17 1.04
CA ASP A 344 25.72 38.79 2.37
C ASP A 344 25.19 40.23 2.41
N SER A 345 25.20 40.93 1.25
CA SER A 345 24.72 42.30 1.11
C SER A 345 23.23 42.45 1.45
N VAL A 346 22.43 41.40 1.25
CA VAL A 346 20.99 41.34 1.59
C VAL A 346 20.77 41.48 3.09
N PHE A 347 21.70 41.00 3.92
CA PHE A 347 21.52 40.89 5.37
C PHE A 347 22.19 42.03 6.18
N ILE A 348 22.83 43.01 5.53
CA ILE A 348 23.57 44.11 6.20
C ILE A 348 22.73 44.89 7.23
N SER A 349 21.40 44.97 7.05
CA SER A 349 20.50 45.65 7.99
C SER A 349 20.12 44.84 9.22
N CYS A 350 20.31 43.52 9.22
CA CYS A 350 19.82 42.61 10.26
C CYS A 350 20.51 42.80 11.60
N HIS A 351 21.74 43.31 11.60
CA HIS A 351 22.51 43.58 12.81
C HIS A 351 22.48 45.06 13.26
N LYS A 352 21.61 45.90 12.67
CA LYS A 352 21.53 47.35 12.99
C LYS A 352 20.51 47.71 14.07
N VAL A 353 20.46 47.00 15.19
CA VAL A 353 19.88 47.47 16.48
C VAL A 353 20.67 46.71 17.57
N VAL A 354 21.61 47.31 18.32
CA VAL A 354 21.42 48.22 19.46
C VAL A 354 22.64 49.15 19.57
N ASN A 355 22.42 50.45 19.37
CA ASN A 355 23.19 51.48 20.07
C ASN A 355 22.29 52.72 20.19
N PRO A 356 21.45 52.83 21.24
CA PRO A 356 20.86 54.12 21.55
C PRO A 356 22.00 55.01 22.01
N GLY A 357 22.36 55.98 21.18
CA GLY A 357 23.42 56.92 21.48
C GLY A 357 23.22 57.56 22.86
N PHE A 358 24.25 57.45 23.70
CA PHE A 358 24.58 58.51 24.64
C PHE A 358 25.92 59.08 24.21
N ALA A 359 25.84 60.08 23.34
CA ALA A 359 26.87 61.08 23.13
C ALA A 359 26.32 62.42 23.61
N ALA A 360 26.85 62.90 24.75
CA ALA A 360 27.16 64.28 25.10
C ALA A 360 27.37 64.40 26.62
#